data_AF-A0A2E7NXC8-F1
#
_entry.id   AF-A0A2E7NXC8-F1
#
_cell.length_a   1.000
_cell.length_b   1.000
_cell.length_c   1.000
_cell.angle_alpha   90.00
_cell.angle_beta   90.00
_cell.angle_gamma   90.00
#
_symmetry.space_group_name_H-M   'P 1'
#
loop_
_entity.id
_entity.type
_entity.pdbx_description
1 polymer ?
#
loop_
_entity_poly.entity_id
_entity_poly.type
_entity_poly.pdbx_seq_one_letter_code
_entity_poly.pdbx_strand_id
1 'polypeptide(L)'
;MQAPFKQLFPSRSAWLMLALVACTLGQAQAAGPTSASAPLSEQERALHVLNRLAYGPRPGDLEQVERMGVKRYIDQQLHPERIRQPDDLQARLAALPGLQMTPAQLFVDYGPPSFDRSASKEEQQAARQRAPRELTPQFHMARLLQATESPRQLEEVMTEFWANHFNVFEGKEWVRYWVGDYEKNAIRPYALGNFRDLLGAVAHHPAMLYYLDNWLSSGAGTPGARGRFKGLNENYARELMELHTLGVNGGYQQADVITLARILSGWTIDVDAMKAGASPFRFAAQRHDNGPKIFLGKPLQASGYQEGEAALDILANHPSTARFISTQLAEYFVADQPDPALVNKLSQKFLASHGDIRAVLQTLFDSPQFWARSNYQTQ
;
A
#
# COMPACT_ATOMS: atom_id res chain seq x y z
N MET A 1 11.66 14.08 -20.60
CA MET A 1 12.95 14.74 -20.32
C MET A 1 13.22 14.50 -18.85
N GLN A 2 13.82 13.34 -18.55
CA GLN A 2 13.97 12.77 -17.21
C GLN A 2 15.32 13.21 -16.62
N ALA A 3 15.30 13.72 -15.40
CA ALA A 3 16.50 13.95 -14.59
C ALA A 3 16.63 12.81 -13.58
N PRO A 4 17.79 12.13 -13.46
CA PRO A 4 17.97 11.06 -12.48
C PRO A 4 18.37 11.64 -11.12
N PHE A 5 17.71 11.15 -10.07
CA PHE A 5 18.02 11.44 -8.67
C PHE A 5 19.30 10.67 -8.28
N LYS A 6 20.41 11.37 -8.05
CA LYS A 6 21.68 10.79 -7.59
C LYS A 6 21.65 10.61 -6.07
N GLN A 7 21.79 9.37 -5.61
CA GLN A 7 22.17 9.05 -4.24
C GLN A 7 23.65 9.45 -4.00
N LEU A 8 23.91 10.17 -2.91
CA LEU A 8 25.24 10.56 -2.46
C LEU A 8 25.58 9.78 -1.18
N PHE A 9 26.47 8.80 -1.28
CA PHE A 9 27.24 8.27 -0.16
C PHE A 9 28.72 8.64 -0.38
N PRO A 10 29.43 9.20 0.60
CA PRO A 10 30.88 9.28 0.53
C PRO A 10 31.55 8.03 1.10
N SER A 11 32.61 7.64 0.40
CA SER A 11 33.50 6.50 0.59
C SER A 11 34.44 6.62 1.80
N ARG A 12 34.86 5.44 2.28
CA ARG A 12 35.92 5.19 3.27
C ARG A 12 37.27 5.79 2.86
N SER A 13 37.98 6.38 3.82
CA SER A 13 39.43 6.52 3.83
C SER A 13 39.96 6.35 5.26
N ALA A 14 40.90 5.42 5.42
CA ALA A 14 41.58 5.08 6.66
C ALA A 14 42.78 6.00 6.91
N TRP A 15 43.01 6.38 8.17
CA TRP A 15 44.31 6.81 8.69
C TRP A 15 44.46 6.33 10.14
N LEU A 16 45.57 5.62 10.40
CA LEU A 16 46.09 5.35 11.74
C LEU A 16 46.62 6.65 12.37
N MET A 17 46.45 6.85 13.69
CA MET A 17 47.59 6.85 14.62
C MET A 17 47.22 7.05 16.10
N LEU A 18 47.94 6.27 16.92
CA LEU A 18 48.47 6.52 18.26
C LEU A 18 47.55 6.48 19.49
N ALA A 19 47.95 5.56 20.37
CA ALA A 19 47.45 5.27 21.69
C ALA A 19 47.82 6.35 22.73
N LEU A 20 46.95 6.53 23.71
CA LEU A 20 47.31 6.96 25.06
C LEU A 20 46.40 6.20 26.05
N VAL A 21 46.99 5.18 26.66
CA VAL A 21 46.42 4.44 27.80
C VAL A 21 46.63 5.31 29.03
N ALA A 22 45.54 5.85 29.58
CA ALA A 22 45.53 6.42 30.92
C ALA A 22 44.74 5.46 31.83
N CYS A 23 45.46 4.77 32.71
CA CYS A 23 44.89 3.96 33.77
C CYS A 23 44.13 4.86 34.77
N THR A 24 42.82 4.70 34.86
CA THR A 24 42.04 5.11 36.02
C THR A 24 41.39 3.87 36.63
N LEU A 25 41.85 3.51 37.83
CA LEU A 25 41.22 2.52 38.70
C LEU A 25 39.93 3.14 39.25
N GLY A 26 38.85 3.03 38.48
CA GLY A 26 37.49 3.27 38.95
C GLY A 26 36.93 2.00 39.58
N GLN A 27 36.50 2.08 40.83
CA GLN A 27 35.83 0.98 41.52
C GLN A 27 34.60 0.54 40.71
N ALA A 28 34.61 -0.69 40.22
CA ALA A 28 33.45 -1.32 39.62
C ALA A 28 32.42 -1.60 40.73
N GLN A 29 31.45 -0.69 40.89
CA GLN A 29 30.17 -1.06 41.45
C GLN A 29 29.57 -2.09 40.50
N ALA A 30 29.29 -3.29 41.02
CA ALA A 30 28.57 -4.31 40.29
C ALA A 30 27.24 -3.72 39.82
N ALA A 31 27.13 -3.42 38.52
CA ALA A 31 25.88 -3.10 37.89
C ALA A 31 24.95 -4.30 38.10
N GLY A 32 23.84 -4.09 38.81
CA GLY A 32 22.73 -5.05 38.81
C GLY A 32 22.30 -5.37 37.37
N PRO A 33 21.56 -6.46 37.15
CA PRO A 33 21.17 -6.89 35.81
C PRO A 33 20.60 -5.70 35.04
N THR A 34 21.25 -5.38 33.93
CA THR A 34 20.91 -4.26 33.06
C THR A 34 19.45 -4.36 32.64
N SER A 35 18.72 -3.27 32.83
CA SER A 35 17.30 -3.09 32.48
C SER A 35 16.93 -3.51 31.06
N ALA A 36 17.91 -3.65 30.16
CA ALA A 36 17.74 -3.99 28.74
C ALA A 36 17.13 -5.37 28.44
N SER A 37 17.10 -6.30 29.41
CA SER A 37 16.60 -7.68 29.19
C SER A 37 15.32 -8.03 29.98
N ALA A 38 14.85 -7.15 30.85
CA ALA A 38 13.64 -7.40 31.64
C ALA A 38 12.40 -7.48 30.74
N PRO A 39 11.42 -8.37 31.02
CA PRO A 39 10.13 -8.33 30.35
C PRO A 39 9.44 -6.96 30.48
N LEU A 40 8.56 -6.64 29.55
CA LEU A 40 7.71 -5.46 29.65
C LEU A 40 6.68 -5.64 30.76
N SER A 41 6.52 -4.62 31.61
CA SER A 41 5.41 -4.50 32.57
C SER A 41 4.07 -4.40 31.85
N GLU A 42 2.96 -4.59 32.56
CA GLU A 42 1.61 -4.51 31.97
C GLU A 42 1.33 -3.13 31.34
N GLN A 43 1.71 -2.07 32.05
CA GLN A 43 1.59 -0.69 31.55
C GLN A 43 2.44 -0.46 30.29
N GLU A 44 3.70 -0.93 30.27
CA GLU A 44 4.55 -0.82 29.08
C GLU A 44 3.98 -1.61 27.90
N ARG A 45 3.39 -2.79 28.13
CA ARG A 45 2.73 -3.57 27.07
C ARG A 45 1.49 -2.86 26.52
N ALA A 46 0.70 -2.24 27.40
CA ALA A 46 -0.47 -1.45 27.00
C ALA A 46 -0.05 -0.24 26.16
N LEU A 47 0.97 0.51 26.59
CA LEU A 47 1.51 1.61 25.82
C LEU A 47 2.14 1.15 24.50
N HIS A 48 2.83 0.00 24.49
CA HIS A 48 3.44 -0.56 23.28
C HIS A 48 2.40 -0.82 22.18
N VAL A 49 1.26 -1.46 22.52
CA VAL A 49 0.23 -1.72 21.52
C VAL A 49 -0.50 -0.46 21.08
N LEU A 50 -0.69 0.54 21.96
CA LEU A 50 -1.27 1.82 21.56
C LEU A 50 -0.36 2.60 20.61
N ASN A 51 0.96 2.44 20.71
CA ASN A 51 1.89 3.07 19.78
C ASN A 51 2.11 2.28 18.47
N ARG A 52 1.91 0.95 18.48
CA ARG A 52 2.16 0.10 17.31
C ARG A 52 0.92 -0.25 16.51
N LEU A 53 -0.25 -0.34 17.14
CA LEU A 53 -1.52 -0.69 16.48
C LEU A 53 -2.44 0.53 16.31
N ALA A 54 -2.01 1.71 16.74
CA ALA A 54 -2.75 2.97 16.63
C ALA A 54 -1.78 4.14 16.45
N TYR A 55 -2.30 5.35 16.28
CA TYR A 55 -1.51 6.58 16.18
C TYR A 55 -0.99 7.10 17.52
N GLY A 56 -0.90 6.24 18.53
CA GLY A 56 -0.57 6.58 19.92
C GLY A 56 -1.80 6.64 20.84
N PRO A 57 -1.57 6.72 22.17
CA PRO A 57 -2.64 6.75 23.16
C PRO A 57 -3.39 8.09 23.18
N ARG A 58 -4.73 8.03 23.26
CA ARG A 58 -5.57 9.18 23.61
C ARG A 58 -5.88 9.18 25.12
N PRO A 59 -6.40 10.29 25.68
CA PRO A 59 -6.79 10.32 27.09
C PRO A 59 -7.74 9.17 27.45
N GLY A 60 -7.34 8.33 28.41
CA GLY A 60 -8.13 7.18 28.87
C GLY A 60 -7.86 5.85 28.15
N ASP A 61 -7.16 5.85 27.01
CA ASP A 61 -6.90 4.62 26.25
C ASP A 61 -5.98 3.66 27.02
N LEU A 62 -4.96 4.17 27.72
CA LEU A 62 -4.02 3.35 28.48
C LEU A 62 -4.74 2.58 29.60
N GLU A 63 -5.53 3.29 30.41
CA GLU A 63 -6.32 2.71 31.49
C GLU A 63 -7.37 1.73 30.95
N GLN A 64 -7.91 1.99 29.76
CA GLN A 64 -8.82 1.07 29.09
C GLN A 64 -8.14 -0.24 28.68
N VAL A 65 -6.95 -0.16 28.06
CA VAL A 65 -6.18 -1.33 27.63
C VAL A 65 -5.72 -2.15 28.83
N GLU A 66 -5.25 -1.51 29.90
CA GLU A 66 -4.88 -2.19 31.15
C GLU A 66 -6.07 -2.95 31.74
N ARG A 67 -7.25 -2.32 31.82
CA ARG A 67 -8.46 -2.94 32.36
C ARG A 67 -8.99 -4.10 31.53
N MET A 68 -8.94 -4.00 30.20
CA MET A 68 -9.45 -5.07 29.32
C MET A 68 -8.43 -6.18 29.06
N GLY A 69 -7.15 -5.89 29.27
CA GLY A 69 -6.02 -6.73 28.93
C GLY A 69 -5.57 -6.59 27.47
N VAL A 70 -4.26 -6.48 27.29
CA VAL A 70 -3.60 -6.28 25.99
C VAL A 70 -3.99 -7.32 24.92
N LYS A 71 -4.10 -8.60 25.30
CA LYS A 71 -4.49 -9.66 24.36
C LYS A 71 -5.89 -9.44 23.79
N ARG A 72 -6.83 -8.99 24.64
CA ARG A 72 -8.21 -8.71 24.23
C ARG A 72 -8.27 -7.46 23.37
N TYR A 73 -7.43 -6.46 23.65
CA TYR A 73 -7.32 -5.26 22.81
C TYR A 73 -6.84 -5.63 21.40
N ILE A 74 -5.77 -6.42 21.28
CA ILE A 74 -5.26 -6.89 19.98
C ILE A 74 -6.33 -7.67 19.21
N ASP A 75 -7.01 -8.63 19.86
CA ASP A 75 -8.10 -9.39 19.23
C ASP A 75 -9.22 -8.48 18.73
N GLN A 76 -9.62 -7.48 19.54
CA GLN A 76 -10.63 -6.52 19.13
C GLN A 76 -10.17 -5.72 17.88
N GLN A 77 -8.93 -5.26 17.85
CA GLN A 77 -8.37 -4.47 16.73
C GLN A 77 -8.16 -5.30 15.45
N LEU A 78 -7.85 -6.60 15.57
CA LEU A 78 -7.79 -7.52 14.43
C LEU A 78 -9.18 -7.81 13.84
N HIS A 79 -10.25 -7.51 14.58
CA HIS A 79 -11.64 -7.74 14.20
C HIS A 79 -12.45 -6.42 14.19
N PRO A 80 -12.12 -5.46 13.30
CA PRO A 80 -12.78 -4.15 13.25
C PRO A 80 -14.29 -4.25 13.00
N GLU A 81 -14.76 -5.32 12.36
CA GLU A 81 -16.19 -5.60 12.17
C GLU A 81 -16.96 -5.72 13.48
N ARG A 82 -16.28 -6.02 14.61
CA ARG A 82 -16.87 -6.09 15.95
C ARG A 82 -16.88 -4.74 16.67
N ILE A 83 -16.22 -3.73 16.12
CA ILE A 83 -16.11 -2.39 16.69
C ILE A 83 -17.10 -1.47 15.98
N ARG A 84 -18.08 -0.94 16.72
CA ARG A 84 -19.02 0.05 16.19
C ARG A 84 -18.29 1.37 15.90
N GLN A 85 -18.49 1.92 14.70
CA GLN A 85 -18.05 3.28 14.38
C GLN A 85 -18.97 4.31 15.06
N PRO A 86 -18.45 5.43 15.60
CA PRO A 86 -19.27 6.50 16.13
C PRO A 86 -20.24 7.06 15.08
N ASP A 87 -21.47 7.35 15.48
CA ASP A 87 -22.50 7.86 14.54
C ASP A 87 -22.14 9.26 14.03
N ASP A 88 -21.51 10.11 14.86
CA ASP A 88 -21.01 11.43 14.47
C ASP A 88 -19.92 11.33 13.38
N LEU A 89 -18.94 10.42 13.54
CA LEU A 89 -17.91 10.17 12.54
C LEU A 89 -18.54 9.75 11.21
N GLN A 90 -19.48 8.81 11.24
CA GLN A 90 -20.20 8.37 10.04
C GLN A 90 -20.95 9.52 9.37
N ALA A 91 -21.64 10.36 10.14
CA ALA A 91 -22.35 11.53 9.62
C ALA A 91 -21.40 12.53 8.95
N ARG A 92 -20.24 12.80 9.56
CA ARG A 92 -19.22 13.72 9.01
C ARG A 92 -18.57 13.19 7.73
N LEU A 93 -18.31 11.89 7.65
CA LEU A 93 -17.83 11.26 6.41
C LEU A 93 -18.90 11.27 5.31
N ALA A 94 -20.16 11.03 5.67
CA ALA A 94 -21.29 11.10 4.73
C ALA A 94 -21.50 12.53 4.19
N ALA A 95 -21.15 13.55 4.97
CA ALA A 95 -21.22 14.96 4.60
C ALA A 95 -20.11 15.43 3.63
N LEU A 96 -19.20 14.54 3.19
CA LEU A 96 -18.17 14.83 2.18
C LEU A 96 -18.63 14.35 0.79
N PRO A 97 -19.19 15.20 -0.09
CA PRO A 97 -19.86 14.76 -1.31
C PRO A 97 -18.94 14.01 -2.28
N GLY A 98 -17.68 14.44 -2.42
CA GLY A 98 -16.71 13.79 -3.31
C GLY A 98 -16.42 12.35 -2.90
N LEU A 99 -16.54 12.02 -1.61
CA LEU A 99 -16.34 10.66 -1.10
C LEU A 99 -17.54 9.74 -1.40
N GLN A 100 -18.70 10.31 -1.74
CA GLN A 100 -19.93 9.56 -2.05
C GLN A 100 -20.12 9.32 -3.56
N MET A 101 -19.30 9.95 -4.39
CA MET A 101 -19.35 9.80 -5.83
C MET A 101 -18.61 8.55 -6.29
N THR A 102 -19.12 7.89 -7.32
CA THR A 102 -18.41 6.83 -8.04
C THR A 102 -17.24 7.39 -8.86
N PRO A 103 -16.26 6.57 -9.26
CA PRO A 103 -15.20 7.01 -10.18
C PRO A 103 -15.70 7.66 -11.47
N ALA A 104 -16.81 7.18 -12.01
CA ALA A 104 -17.44 7.75 -13.21
C ALA A 104 -18.02 9.14 -12.96
N GLN A 105 -18.74 9.33 -11.85
CA GLN A 105 -19.25 10.65 -11.44
C GLN A 105 -18.12 11.63 -11.17
N LEU A 106 -17.09 11.21 -10.44
CA LEU A 106 -15.89 12.04 -10.18
C LEU A 106 -15.23 12.48 -11.49
N PHE A 107 -15.12 11.58 -12.47
CA PHE A 107 -14.59 11.92 -13.77
C PHE A 107 -15.49 12.91 -14.53
N VAL A 108 -16.80 12.67 -14.57
CA VAL A 108 -17.76 13.51 -15.32
C VAL A 108 -17.88 14.91 -14.70
N ASP A 109 -17.94 15.01 -13.37
CA ASP A 109 -18.20 16.27 -12.69
C ASP A 109 -16.94 17.15 -12.57
N TYR A 110 -15.75 16.52 -12.56
CA TYR A 110 -14.47 17.19 -12.27
C TYR A 110 -13.38 17.06 -13.35
N GLY A 111 -13.56 16.23 -14.38
CA GLY A 111 -12.47 15.90 -15.31
C GLY A 111 -12.85 15.74 -16.79
N PRO A 112 -11.82 15.70 -17.66
CA PRO A 112 -10.69 16.62 -17.69
C PRO A 112 -11.19 18.07 -17.78
N PRO A 113 -10.39 19.09 -17.36
CA PRO A 113 -10.84 20.48 -17.40
C PRO A 113 -11.36 20.87 -18.79
N SER A 114 -12.65 21.17 -18.88
CA SER A 114 -13.29 21.66 -20.10
C SER A 114 -13.53 23.15 -20.00
N PHE A 115 -13.11 23.89 -21.02
CA PHE A 115 -13.31 25.33 -21.14
C PHE A 115 -13.46 25.67 -22.62
N ASP A 116 -14.13 26.79 -22.91
CA ASP A 116 -14.21 27.32 -24.28
C ASP A 116 -12.79 27.62 -24.81
N ARG A 117 -12.59 27.47 -26.12
CA ARG A 117 -11.35 27.89 -26.78
C ARG A 117 -11.09 29.39 -26.62
N SER A 118 -12.13 30.21 -26.44
CA SER A 118 -12.01 31.65 -26.16
C SER A 118 -11.87 32.00 -24.68
N ALA A 119 -11.84 31.00 -23.79
CA ALA A 119 -11.73 31.25 -22.35
C ALA A 119 -10.42 31.97 -22.01
N SER A 120 -10.51 32.95 -21.12
CA SER A 120 -9.38 33.68 -20.53
C SER A 120 -8.42 32.74 -19.80
N LYS A 121 -7.19 33.19 -19.56
CA LYS A 121 -6.20 32.39 -18.80
C LYS A 121 -6.69 32.10 -17.38
N GLU A 122 -7.42 33.05 -16.80
CA GLU A 122 -8.02 32.96 -15.48
C GLU A 122 -9.10 31.88 -15.43
N GLU A 123 -9.99 31.82 -16.42
CA GLU A 123 -11.02 30.77 -16.52
C GLU A 123 -10.41 29.38 -16.74
N GLN A 124 -9.41 29.27 -17.61
CA GLN A 124 -8.68 28.03 -17.83
C GLN A 124 -7.99 27.55 -16.55
N GLN A 125 -7.36 28.46 -15.81
CA GLN A 125 -6.73 28.15 -14.53
C GLN A 125 -7.78 27.75 -13.49
N ALA A 126 -8.91 28.45 -13.40
CA ALA A 126 -10.00 28.10 -12.49
C ALA A 126 -10.54 26.68 -12.78
N ALA A 127 -10.76 26.33 -14.04
CA ALA A 127 -11.19 24.98 -14.44
C ALA A 127 -10.17 23.90 -14.04
N ARG A 128 -8.87 24.15 -14.24
CA ARG A 128 -7.79 23.24 -13.82
C ARG A 128 -7.68 23.11 -12.31
N GLN A 129 -8.00 24.17 -11.56
CA GLN A 129 -7.91 24.22 -10.11
C GLN A 129 -9.19 23.76 -9.40
N ARG A 130 -10.27 23.47 -10.13
CA ARG A 130 -11.55 23.04 -9.55
C ARG A 130 -11.40 21.76 -8.71
N ALA A 131 -10.91 20.68 -9.31
CA ALA A 131 -10.74 19.41 -8.59
C ALA A 131 -9.76 19.50 -7.40
N PRO A 132 -8.57 20.15 -7.52
CA PRO A 132 -7.69 20.39 -6.36
C PRO A 132 -8.37 21.16 -5.23
N ARG A 133 -9.22 22.14 -5.55
CA ARG A 133 -9.88 22.99 -4.54
C ARG A 133 -11.05 22.28 -3.87
N GLU A 134 -11.81 21.50 -4.64
CA GLU A 134 -13.04 20.88 -4.15
C GLU A 134 -12.83 19.46 -3.62
N LEU A 135 -12.06 18.59 -4.29
CA LEU A 135 -11.94 17.17 -3.92
C LEU A 135 -10.82 16.90 -2.91
N THR A 136 -9.61 17.40 -3.15
CA THR A 136 -8.43 17.09 -2.33
C THR A 136 -8.66 17.39 -0.83
N PRO A 137 -9.22 18.55 -0.43
CA PRO A 137 -9.49 18.80 0.99
C PRO A 137 -10.47 17.80 1.61
N GLN A 138 -11.47 17.33 0.84
CA GLN A 138 -12.44 16.35 1.34
C GLN A 138 -11.77 14.99 1.58
N PHE A 139 -10.94 14.54 0.64
CA PHE A 139 -10.24 13.25 0.78
C PHE A 139 -9.25 13.27 1.95
N HIS A 140 -8.50 14.36 2.11
CA HIS A 140 -7.60 14.53 3.26
C HIS A 140 -8.37 14.61 4.57
N MET A 141 -9.50 15.35 4.60
CA MET A 141 -10.37 15.39 5.77
C MET A 141 -10.88 14.01 6.14
N ALA A 142 -11.36 13.21 5.17
CA ALA A 142 -11.83 11.87 5.43
C ALA A 142 -10.77 10.99 6.11
N ARG A 143 -9.53 11.02 5.61
CA ARG A 143 -8.41 10.29 6.22
C ARG A 143 -8.12 10.76 7.64
N LEU A 144 -8.05 12.08 7.86
CA LEU A 144 -7.81 12.65 9.19
C LEU A 144 -8.90 12.27 10.18
N LEU A 145 -10.17 12.38 9.78
CA LEU A 145 -11.31 12.00 10.62
C LEU A 145 -11.24 10.54 11.05
N GLN A 146 -10.93 9.63 10.12
CA GLN A 146 -10.84 8.21 10.47
C GLN A 146 -9.64 7.92 11.38
N ALA A 147 -8.47 8.50 11.08
CA ALA A 147 -7.28 8.35 11.90
C ALA A 147 -7.49 8.86 13.35
N THR A 148 -8.13 10.01 13.53
CA THR A 148 -8.27 10.63 14.86
C THR A 148 -9.49 10.16 15.64
N GLU A 149 -10.56 9.75 14.97
CA GLU A 149 -11.85 9.49 15.64
C GLU A 149 -12.32 8.05 15.56
N SER A 150 -11.79 7.22 14.64
CA SER A 150 -12.22 5.82 14.59
C SER A 150 -11.66 5.03 15.78
N PRO A 151 -12.47 4.20 16.47
CA PRO A 151 -11.98 3.21 17.41
C PRO A 151 -11.31 1.99 16.73
N ARG A 152 -11.35 1.89 15.39
CA ARG A 152 -10.76 0.80 14.60
C ARG A 152 -9.31 1.11 14.20
N GLN A 153 -8.50 1.51 15.17
CA GLN A 153 -7.17 2.09 14.92
C GLN A 153 -6.24 1.20 14.09
N LEU A 154 -6.25 -0.13 14.28
CA LEU A 154 -5.43 -1.01 13.45
C LEU A 154 -5.88 -1.05 11.97
N GLU A 155 -7.19 -0.91 11.70
CA GLU A 155 -7.72 -0.77 10.33
C GLU A 155 -7.19 0.52 9.68
N GLU A 156 -7.10 1.62 10.44
CA GLU A 156 -6.55 2.89 9.95
C GLU A 156 -5.06 2.77 9.61
N VAL A 157 -4.27 2.27 10.56
CA VAL A 157 -2.83 2.06 10.41
C VAL A 157 -2.54 1.16 9.21
N MET A 158 -3.29 0.07 9.05
CA MET A 158 -3.13 -0.82 7.91
C MET A 158 -3.62 -0.21 6.60
N THR A 159 -4.67 0.60 6.61
CA THR A 159 -5.12 1.34 5.42
C THR A 159 -4.03 2.30 4.94
N GLU A 160 -3.36 3.01 5.86
CA GLU A 160 -2.24 3.88 5.52
C GLU A 160 -1.01 3.09 5.04
N PHE A 161 -0.65 2.00 5.71
CA PHE A 161 0.42 1.09 5.27
C PHE A 161 0.21 0.65 3.82
N TRP A 162 -1.00 0.20 3.47
CA TRP A 162 -1.32 -0.22 2.11
C TRP A 162 -1.42 0.94 1.12
N ALA A 163 -1.92 2.10 1.52
CA ALA A 163 -1.94 3.29 0.67
C ALA A 163 -0.52 3.79 0.33
N ASN A 164 0.45 3.57 1.23
CA ASN A 164 1.86 3.81 0.96
C ASN A 164 2.49 2.69 0.11
N HIS A 165 2.16 1.43 0.37
CA HIS A 165 2.67 0.29 -0.41
C HIS A 165 2.20 0.32 -1.87
N PHE A 166 0.93 0.63 -2.12
CA PHE A 166 0.33 0.75 -3.45
C PHE A 166 0.12 2.22 -3.84
N ASN A 167 1.14 3.06 -3.63
CA ASN A 167 1.00 4.50 -3.74
C ASN A 167 0.58 4.97 -5.14
N VAL A 168 -0.22 6.03 -5.18
CA VAL A 168 -0.53 6.80 -6.39
C VAL A 168 -0.25 8.27 -6.12
N PHE A 169 0.16 9.02 -7.15
CA PHE A 169 0.44 10.45 -7.00
C PHE A 169 -0.72 11.30 -7.49
N GLU A 170 -1.40 12.00 -6.57
CA GLU A 170 -2.54 12.88 -6.90
C GLU A 170 -2.19 13.98 -7.91
N GLY A 171 -0.93 14.42 -7.96
CA GLY A 171 -0.46 15.41 -8.93
C GLY A 171 -0.48 14.91 -10.39
N LYS A 172 -0.61 13.60 -10.63
CA LYS A 172 -0.67 13.01 -11.98
C LYS A 172 -2.08 13.14 -12.57
N GLU A 173 -2.42 14.35 -13.02
CA GLU A 173 -3.61 14.68 -13.82
C GLU A 173 -4.93 14.08 -13.28
N TRP A 174 -5.37 12.94 -13.83
CA TRP A 174 -6.66 12.30 -13.54
C TRP A 174 -6.66 11.52 -12.22
N VAL A 175 -5.48 11.13 -11.71
CA VAL A 175 -5.37 10.36 -10.46
C VAL A 175 -6.11 11.06 -9.31
N ARG A 176 -5.98 12.38 -9.23
CA ARG A 176 -6.67 13.23 -8.23
C ARG A 176 -8.17 13.00 -8.13
N TYR A 177 -8.86 12.67 -9.22
CA TYR A 177 -10.31 12.45 -9.18
C TYR A 177 -10.65 11.22 -8.33
N TRP A 178 -9.76 10.25 -8.26
CA TRP A 178 -10.06 8.92 -7.72
C TRP A 178 -9.28 8.57 -6.46
N VAL A 179 -8.44 9.45 -5.90
CA VAL A 179 -7.64 9.11 -4.69
C VAL A 179 -8.51 8.75 -3.50
N GLY A 180 -9.60 9.49 -3.27
CA GLY A 180 -10.54 9.17 -2.19
C GLY A 180 -11.26 7.84 -2.39
N ASP A 181 -11.69 7.55 -3.63
CA ASP A 181 -12.32 6.26 -3.97
C ASP A 181 -11.32 5.09 -3.88
N TYR A 182 -10.08 5.31 -4.31
CA TYR A 182 -9.00 4.33 -4.25
C TYR A 182 -8.74 3.88 -2.82
N GLU A 183 -8.59 4.81 -1.89
CA GLU A 183 -8.44 4.48 -0.47
C GLU A 183 -9.69 3.80 0.08
N LYS A 184 -10.87 4.41 -0.13
CA LYS A 184 -12.14 3.96 0.46
C LYS A 184 -12.59 2.58 -0.01
N ASN A 185 -12.45 2.29 -1.31
CA ASN A 185 -13.08 1.15 -1.96
C ASN A 185 -12.06 0.11 -2.47
N ALA A 186 -10.82 0.50 -2.79
CA ALA A 186 -9.81 -0.46 -3.26
C ALA A 186 -8.83 -0.90 -2.18
N ILE A 187 -8.55 -0.07 -1.16
CA ILE A 187 -7.58 -0.39 -0.09
C ILE A 187 -8.29 -0.79 1.19
N ARG A 188 -9.06 0.13 1.77
CA ARG A 188 -9.62 0.00 3.12
C ARG A 188 -10.43 -1.27 3.36
N PRO A 189 -11.30 -1.74 2.45
CA PRO A 189 -12.09 -2.95 2.69
C PRO A 189 -11.24 -4.22 2.85
N TYR A 190 -10.01 -4.18 2.35
CA TYR A 190 -9.07 -5.31 2.37
C TYR A 190 -7.88 -5.08 3.31
N ALA A 191 -7.89 -4.03 4.13
CA ALA A 191 -6.73 -3.63 4.96
C ALA A 191 -6.25 -4.75 5.91
N LEU A 192 -7.18 -5.55 6.43
CA LEU A 192 -6.91 -6.77 7.23
C LEU A 192 -7.39 -8.05 6.52
N GLY A 193 -7.73 -7.95 5.24
CA GLY A 193 -8.33 -9.02 4.45
C GLY A 193 -7.31 -9.93 3.77
N ASN A 194 -7.69 -10.45 2.59
CA ASN A 194 -6.82 -11.27 1.76
C ASN A 194 -5.97 -10.39 0.81
N PHE A 195 -4.67 -10.65 0.74
CA PHE A 195 -3.74 -9.90 -0.11
C PHE A 195 -4.06 -10.00 -1.60
N ARG A 196 -4.56 -11.15 -2.09
CA ARG A 196 -4.93 -11.30 -3.51
C ARG A 196 -6.15 -10.45 -3.87
N ASP A 197 -7.10 -10.31 -2.96
CA ASP A 197 -8.27 -9.46 -3.16
C ASP A 197 -7.86 -7.98 -3.19
N LEU A 198 -7.00 -7.57 -2.25
CA LEU A 198 -6.41 -6.22 -2.24
C LEU A 198 -5.64 -5.92 -3.54
N LEU A 199 -4.74 -6.83 -3.94
CA LEU A 199 -3.94 -6.72 -5.15
C LEU A 199 -4.84 -6.59 -6.39
N GLY A 200 -5.91 -7.39 -6.46
CA GLY A 200 -6.91 -7.31 -7.53
C GLY A 200 -7.65 -5.98 -7.54
N ALA A 201 -8.15 -5.53 -6.39
CA ALA A 201 -8.87 -4.27 -6.28
C ALA A 201 -8.01 -3.08 -6.72
N VAL A 202 -6.75 -3.04 -6.28
CA VAL A 202 -5.77 -2.04 -6.72
C VAL A 202 -5.50 -2.15 -8.21
N ALA A 203 -5.33 -3.36 -8.73
CA ALA A 203 -4.89 -3.56 -10.10
C ALA A 203 -5.92 -3.14 -11.17
N HIS A 204 -7.19 -3.24 -10.82
CA HIS A 204 -8.30 -2.82 -11.67
C HIS A 204 -8.65 -1.34 -11.52
N HIS A 205 -8.17 -0.68 -10.46
CA HIS A 205 -8.60 0.65 -10.14
C HIS A 205 -8.11 1.69 -11.17
N PRO A 206 -8.96 2.63 -11.63
CA PRO A 206 -8.57 3.60 -12.66
C PRO A 206 -7.41 4.51 -12.23
N ALA A 207 -7.29 4.81 -10.93
CA ALA A 207 -6.15 5.56 -10.40
C ALA A 207 -4.82 4.85 -10.68
N MET A 208 -4.73 3.55 -10.42
CA MET A 208 -3.52 2.76 -10.62
C MET A 208 -3.22 2.56 -12.12
N LEU A 209 -4.24 2.21 -12.91
CA LEU A 209 -4.12 2.07 -14.36
C LEU A 209 -3.64 3.35 -15.05
N TYR A 210 -4.09 4.52 -14.59
CA TYR A 210 -3.64 5.82 -15.08
C TYR A 210 -2.26 6.18 -14.54
N TYR A 211 -2.03 5.97 -13.24
CA TYR A 211 -0.78 6.31 -12.58
C TYR A 211 0.42 5.62 -13.23
N LEU A 212 0.25 4.38 -13.66
CA LEU A 212 1.31 3.56 -14.25
C LEU A 212 1.17 3.37 -15.77
N ASP A 213 0.32 4.18 -16.39
CA ASP A 213 0.13 4.27 -17.84
C ASP A 213 -0.27 2.95 -18.53
N ASN A 214 -0.77 1.97 -17.77
CA ASN A 214 -1.25 0.71 -18.33
C ASN A 214 -2.48 0.92 -19.22
N TRP A 215 -3.29 1.94 -18.92
CA TRP A 215 -4.44 2.29 -19.74
C TRP A 215 -4.06 2.58 -21.20
N LEU A 216 -2.80 2.92 -21.50
CA LEU A 216 -2.26 3.10 -22.85
C LEU A 216 -1.69 1.81 -23.48
N SER A 217 -1.39 0.80 -22.67
CA SER A 217 -0.67 -0.41 -23.08
C SER A 217 -1.45 -1.25 -24.08
N SER A 218 -0.82 -1.63 -25.19
CA SER A 218 -1.37 -2.56 -26.17
C SER A 218 -0.30 -3.53 -26.66
N GLY A 219 -0.70 -4.77 -26.92
CA GLY A 219 0.15 -5.77 -27.57
C GLY A 219 0.68 -5.27 -28.92
N ALA A 220 1.93 -5.61 -29.21
CA ALA A 220 2.57 -5.21 -30.46
C ALA A 220 1.82 -5.79 -31.67
N GLY A 221 1.52 -4.96 -32.65
CA GLY A 221 0.83 -5.39 -33.88
C GLY A 221 -0.65 -5.76 -33.71
N THR A 222 -1.25 -5.55 -32.54
CA THR A 222 -2.68 -5.83 -32.33
C THR A 222 -3.56 -4.84 -33.12
N PRO A 223 -4.76 -5.24 -33.58
CA PRO A 223 -5.61 -4.37 -34.43
C PRO A 223 -5.96 -3.02 -33.80
N GLY A 224 -6.06 -2.99 -32.46
CA GLY A 224 -6.36 -1.80 -31.66
C GLY A 224 -5.14 -0.97 -31.25
N ALA A 225 -3.90 -1.41 -31.55
CA ALA A 225 -2.68 -0.65 -31.24
C ALA A 225 -2.46 0.50 -32.24
N ARG A 226 -3.20 1.61 -32.07
CA ARG A 226 -3.17 2.77 -32.96
C ARG A 226 -2.97 4.08 -32.19
N GLY A 227 -2.39 5.08 -32.87
CA GLY A 227 -2.17 6.42 -32.29
C GLY A 227 -1.40 6.34 -30.97
N ARG A 228 -1.93 7.00 -29.93
CA ARG A 228 -1.35 6.99 -28.57
C ARG A 228 -1.36 5.61 -27.88
N PHE A 229 -2.14 4.66 -28.38
CA PHE A 229 -2.23 3.30 -27.84
C PHE A 229 -1.29 2.32 -28.56
N LYS A 230 -0.39 2.81 -29.42
CA LYS A 230 0.54 1.96 -30.15
C LYS A 230 1.70 1.57 -29.24
N GLY A 231 1.83 0.28 -28.98
CA GLY A 231 2.97 -0.30 -28.28
C GLY A 231 2.66 -0.74 -26.87
N LEU A 232 3.55 -1.57 -26.36
CA LEU A 232 3.48 -2.13 -25.03
C LEU A 232 4.07 -1.14 -24.02
N ASN A 233 3.40 -0.94 -22.89
CA ASN A 233 3.95 -0.20 -21.76
C ASN A 233 4.26 -1.15 -20.62
N GLU A 234 5.53 -1.24 -20.23
CA GLU A 234 6.00 -2.14 -19.18
C GLU A 234 5.95 -1.55 -17.77
N ASN A 235 5.70 -0.24 -17.62
CA ASN A 235 5.85 0.43 -16.32
C ASN A 235 4.97 -0.23 -15.24
N TYR A 236 3.70 -0.47 -15.57
CA TYR A 236 2.80 -1.09 -14.61
C TYR A 236 3.21 -2.53 -14.27
N ALA A 237 3.60 -3.33 -15.26
CA ALA A 237 4.09 -4.68 -15.02
C ALA A 237 5.34 -4.70 -14.14
N ARG A 238 6.28 -3.79 -14.40
CA ARG A 238 7.51 -3.64 -13.61
C ARG A 238 7.17 -3.33 -12.15
N GLU A 239 6.39 -2.28 -11.90
CA GLU A 239 6.05 -1.88 -10.54
C GLU A 239 5.19 -2.92 -9.81
N LEU A 240 4.27 -3.57 -10.53
CA LEU A 240 3.47 -4.66 -9.97
C LEU A 240 4.35 -5.81 -9.47
N MET A 241 5.42 -6.16 -10.18
CA MET A 241 6.39 -7.18 -9.76
C MET A 241 7.37 -6.66 -8.72
N GLU A 242 7.91 -5.47 -8.91
CA GLU A 242 9.04 -4.94 -8.15
C GLU A 242 8.63 -4.32 -6.81
N LEU A 243 7.63 -3.44 -6.85
CA LEU A 243 7.26 -2.60 -5.71
C LEU A 243 6.05 -3.15 -4.96
N HIS A 244 5.15 -3.83 -5.67
CA HIS A 244 3.87 -4.27 -5.11
C HIS A 244 3.83 -5.75 -4.73
N THR A 245 4.75 -6.59 -5.25
CA THR A 245 4.67 -8.04 -5.01
C THR A 245 6.02 -8.70 -4.72
N LEU A 246 6.83 -9.04 -5.72
CA LEU A 246 7.99 -9.92 -5.54
C LEU A 246 9.17 -9.23 -4.84
N GLY A 247 9.19 -7.89 -4.81
CA GLY A 247 10.34 -7.12 -4.38
C GLY A 247 11.43 -7.05 -5.46
N VAL A 248 12.30 -6.04 -5.41
CA VAL A 248 13.40 -5.84 -6.39
C VAL A 248 14.32 -7.05 -6.57
N ASN A 249 14.50 -7.85 -5.51
CA ASN A 249 15.31 -9.08 -5.53
C ASN A 249 14.45 -10.35 -5.59
N GLY A 250 13.24 -10.24 -6.14
CA GLY A 250 12.21 -11.29 -6.13
C GLY A 250 12.46 -12.50 -7.02
N GLY A 251 13.57 -12.52 -7.77
CA GLY A 251 13.99 -13.63 -8.62
C GLY A 251 13.39 -13.65 -10.03
N TYR A 252 12.75 -12.57 -10.46
CA TYR A 252 12.24 -12.41 -11.82
C TYR A 252 13.29 -11.78 -12.75
N GLN A 253 13.09 -11.94 -14.05
CA GLN A 253 13.95 -11.36 -15.08
C GLN A 253 13.20 -10.27 -15.86
N GLN A 254 13.95 -9.47 -16.64
CA GLN A 254 13.36 -8.49 -17.56
C GLN A 254 12.35 -9.14 -18.53
N ALA A 255 12.56 -10.39 -18.92
CA ALA A 255 11.64 -11.13 -19.77
C ALA A 255 10.27 -11.38 -19.08
N ASP A 256 10.24 -11.56 -17.76
CA ASP A 256 9.00 -11.72 -17.01
C ASP A 256 8.22 -10.41 -16.94
N VAL A 257 8.92 -9.27 -16.78
CA VAL A 257 8.31 -7.93 -16.81
C VAL A 257 7.64 -7.68 -18.17
N ILE A 258 8.35 -7.96 -19.27
CA ILE A 258 7.79 -7.85 -20.62
C ILE A 258 6.60 -8.80 -20.79
N THR A 259 6.70 -10.02 -20.27
CA THR A 259 5.61 -10.99 -20.35
C THR A 259 4.38 -10.52 -19.59
N LEU A 260 4.54 -9.99 -18.37
CA LEU A 260 3.45 -9.42 -17.61
C LEU A 260 2.85 -8.19 -18.30
N ALA A 261 3.67 -7.35 -18.93
CA ALA A 261 3.16 -6.24 -19.73
C ALA A 261 2.28 -6.74 -20.89
N ARG A 262 2.67 -7.85 -21.55
CA ARG A 262 1.84 -8.52 -22.58
C ARG A 262 0.54 -9.05 -21.97
N ILE A 263 0.58 -9.67 -20.79
CA ILE A 263 -0.61 -10.15 -20.07
C ILE A 263 -1.57 -8.99 -19.76
N LEU A 264 -1.06 -7.87 -19.25
CA LEU A 264 -1.88 -6.72 -18.84
C LEU A 264 -2.30 -5.83 -20.02
N SER A 265 -1.81 -6.09 -21.24
CA SER A 265 -2.15 -5.31 -22.41
C SER A 265 -3.67 -5.33 -22.68
N GLY A 266 -4.24 -4.16 -22.96
CA GLY A 266 -5.68 -4.01 -23.15
C GLY A 266 -6.48 -3.79 -21.85
N TRP A 267 -5.92 -4.01 -20.66
CA TRP A 267 -6.53 -3.50 -19.41
C TRP A 267 -6.48 -1.97 -19.45
N THR A 268 -7.64 -1.32 -19.43
CA THR A 268 -7.72 0.10 -19.75
C THR A 268 -8.88 0.80 -19.08
N ILE A 269 -8.91 2.12 -19.22
CA ILE A 269 -9.95 2.99 -18.72
C ILE A 269 -10.92 3.30 -19.86
N ASP A 270 -12.20 3.04 -19.67
CA ASP A 270 -13.27 3.35 -20.62
C ASP A 270 -13.90 4.70 -20.32
N VAL A 271 -13.41 5.73 -21.03
CA VAL A 271 -13.90 7.11 -20.90
C VAL A 271 -15.36 7.24 -21.37
N ASP A 272 -15.78 6.49 -22.38
CA ASP A 272 -17.13 6.60 -22.91
C ASP A 272 -18.13 5.91 -21.98
N ALA A 273 -17.74 4.78 -21.38
CA ALA A 273 -18.51 4.14 -20.32
C ALA A 273 -18.65 5.06 -19.09
N MET A 274 -17.58 5.71 -18.64
CA MET A 274 -17.67 6.66 -17.52
C MET A 274 -18.61 7.83 -17.81
N LYS A 275 -18.59 8.38 -19.03
CA LYS A 275 -19.54 9.43 -19.44
C LYS A 275 -21.00 8.95 -19.44
N ALA A 276 -21.22 7.66 -19.64
CA ALA A 276 -22.52 7.01 -19.52
C ALA A 276 -22.83 6.55 -18.07
N GLY A 277 -21.97 6.86 -17.09
CA GLY A 277 -22.16 6.49 -15.68
C GLY A 277 -21.78 5.05 -15.34
N ALA A 278 -21.08 4.34 -16.23
CA ALA A 278 -20.66 2.95 -16.04
C ALA A 278 -19.22 2.82 -15.52
N SER A 279 -18.82 1.59 -15.18
CA SER A 279 -17.51 1.27 -14.61
C SER A 279 -16.34 1.81 -15.46
N PRO A 280 -15.29 2.38 -14.84
CA PRO A 280 -14.14 2.90 -15.56
C PRO A 280 -13.25 1.80 -16.12
N PHE A 281 -13.17 0.64 -15.47
CA PHE A 281 -12.31 -0.45 -15.92
C PHE A 281 -12.92 -1.19 -17.10
N ARG A 282 -12.11 -1.50 -18.11
CA ARG A 282 -12.47 -2.51 -19.11
C ARG A 282 -11.26 -3.29 -19.62
N PHE A 283 -11.55 -4.45 -20.20
CA PHE A 283 -10.63 -5.20 -21.04
C PHE A 283 -10.89 -4.94 -22.53
N ALA A 284 -9.95 -4.29 -23.21
CA ALA A 284 -9.99 -4.06 -24.65
C ALA A 284 -9.29 -5.21 -25.41
N ALA A 285 -10.04 -6.28 -25.72
CA ALA A 285 -9.51 -7.48 -26.38
C ALA A 285 -8.73 -7.21 -27.68
N GLN A 286 -9.14 -6.20 -28.46
CA GLN A 286 -8.47 -5.80 -29.71
C GLN A 286 -7.08 -5.19 -29.50
N ARG A 287 -6.73 -4.83 -28.27
CA ARG A 287 -5.41 -4.30 -27.86
C ARG A 287 -4.58 -5.35 -27.11
N HIS A 288 -5.15 -6.51 -26.81
CA HIS A 288 -4.46 -7.53 -26.03
C HIS A 288 -3.55 -8.39 -26.91
N ASP A 289 -2.32 -8.61 -26.45
CA ASP A 289 -1.41 -9.59 -27.04
C ASP A 289 -1.93 -11.00 -26.74
N ASN A 290 -2.52 -11.68 -27.73
CA ASN A 290 -3.04 -13.05 -27.56
C ASN A 290 -1.97 -14.12 -27.84
N GLY A 291 -0.71 -13.73 -28.07
CA GLY A 291 0.37 -14.68 -28.30
C GLY A 291 0.65 -15.53 -27.05
N PRO A 292 1.33 -16.68 -27.21
CA PRO A 292 1.73 -17.51 -26.08
C PRO A 292 2.65 -16.76 -25.12
N LYS A 293 2.53 -17.07 -23.83
CA LYS A 293 3.23 -16.40 -22.73
C LYS A 293 3.72 -17.44 -21.72
N ILE A 294 4.95 -17.25 -21.24
CA ILE A 294 5.52 -18.01 -20.13
C ILE A 294 5.85 -16.99 -19.06
N PHE A 295 5.09 -16.99 -17.98
CA PHE A 295 5.23 -16.02 -16.90
C PHE A 295 5.82 -16.70 -15.67
N LEU A 296 7.00 -16.22 -15.21
CA LEU A 296 7.72 -16.80 -14.08
C LEU A 296 7.93 -18.32 -14.24
N GLY A 297 8.33 -18.72 -15.45
CA GLY A 297 8.55 -20.12 -15.82
C GLY A 297 7.29 -20.97 -16.04
N LYS A 298 6.09 -20.41 -15.88
CA LYS A 298 4.82 -21.12 -16.07
C LYS A 298 4.16 -20.73 -17.41
N PRO A 299 3.84 -21.68 -18.30
CA PRO A 299 3.06 -21.37 -19.49
C PRO A 299 1.65 -20.92 -19.08
N LEU A 300 1.15 -19.86 -19.72
CA LEU A 300 -0.23 -19.40 -19.56
C LEU A 300 -1.04 -19.72 -20.81
N GLN A 301 -2.26 -20.20 -20.59
CA GLN A 301 -3.22 -20.39 -21.67
C GLN A 301 -3.69 -19.03 -22.18
N ALA A 302 -3.66 -18.86 -23.50
CA ALA A 302 -4.23 -17.67 -24.14
C ALA A 302 -5.73 -17.59 -23.82
N SER A 303 -6.10 -16.61 -23.01
CA SER A 303 -7.45 -16.47 -22.44
C SER A 303 -7.88 -15.01 -22.24
N GLY A 304 -7.12 -14.07 -22.78
CA GLY A 304 -7.45 -12.65 -22.76
C GLY A 304 -7.44 -12.11 -21.34
N TYR A 305 -8.57 -11.57 -20.89
CA TYR A 305 -8.71 -10.97 -19.55
C TYR A 305 -8.24 -11.90 -18.42
N GLN A 306 -8.57 -13.20 -18.52
CA GLN A 306 -8.27 -14.19 -17.49
C GLN A 306 -6.77 -14.43 -17.28
N GLU A 307 -5.93 -14.07 -18.25
CA GLU A 307 -4.48 -14.14 -18.08
C GLU A 307 -3.98 -13.16 -17.00
N GLY A 308 -4.60 -11.98 -16.91
CA GLY A 308 -4.27 -11.00 -15.89
C GLY A 308 -4.66 -11.48 -14.49
N GLU A 309 -5.86 -12.05 -14.33
CA GLU A 309 -6.28 -12.66 -13.06
C GLU A 309 -5.34 -13.80 -12.64
N ALA A 310 -4.98 -14.69 -13.57
CA ALA A 310 -4.04 -15.77 -13.31
C ALA A 310 -2.63 -15.25 -12.94
N ALA A 311 -2.18 -14.14 -13.55
CA ALA A 311 -0.92 -13.51 -13.18
C ALA A 311 -0.97 -12.92 -11.77
N LEU A 312 -2.07 -12.26 -11.40
CA LEU A 312 -2.28 -11.77 -10.03
C LEU A 312 -2.32 -12.92 -9.02
N ASP A 313 -2.91 -14.07 -9.36
CA ASP A 313 -2.89 -15.27 -8.51
C ASP A 313 -1.47 -15.80 -8.31
N ILE A 314 -0.68 -15.87 -9.40
CA ILE A 314 0.71 -16.32 -9.35
C ILE A 314 1.54 -15.39 -8.46
N LEU A 315 1.39 -14.07 -8.64
CA LEU A 315 2.14 -13.07 -7.87
C LEU A 315 1.74 -13.10 -6.39
N ALA A 316 0.45 -13.08 -6.08
CA ALA A 316 -0.03 -13.08 -4.70
C ALA A 316 0.38 -14.33 -3.90
N ASN A 317 0.52 -15.48 -4.56
CA ASN A 317 0.93 -16.74 -3.91
C ASN A 317 2.44 -17.00 -4.00
N HIS A 318 3.24 -16.07 -4.56
CA HIS A 318 4.66 -16.29 -4.75
C HIS A 318 5.44 -16.24 -3.42
N PRO A 319 6.41 -17.14 -3.17
CA PRO A 319 7.24 -17.10 -1.96
C PRO A 319 7.98 -15.77 -1.75
N SER A 320 8.47 -15.15 -2.83
CA SER A 320 9.09 -13.81 -2.76
C SER A 320 8.10 -12.74 -2.31
N THR A 321 6.82 -12.83 -2.70
CA THR A 321 5.78 -11.90 -2.23
C THR A 321 5.47 -12.10 -0.76
N ALA A 322 5.29 -13.35 -0.34
CA ALA A 322 5.13 -13.67 1.09
C ALA A 322 6.29 -13.11 1.91
N ARG A 323 7.53 -13.28 1.44
CA ARG A 323 8.73 -12.73 2.08
C ARG A 323 8.73 -11.20 2.08
N PHE A 324 8.48 -10.57 0.95
CA PHE A 324 8.53 -9.12 0.79
C PHE A 324 7.50 -8.39 1.66
N ILE A 325 6.25 -8.85 1.64
CA ILE A 325 5.18 -8.29 2.48
C ILE A 325 5.46 -8.56 3.97
N SER A 326 5.91 -9.77 4.32
CA SER A 326 6.25 -10.10 5.70
C SER A 326 7.42 -9.27 6.25
N THR A 327 8.41 -8.96 5.42
CA THR A 327 9.52 -8.08 5.79
C THR A 327 8.98 -6.68 6.08
N GLN A 328 8.19 -6.09 5.18
CA GLN A 328 7.63 -4.75 5.39
C GLN A 328 6.73 -4.65 6.64
N LEU A 329 5.92 -5.67 6.91
CA LEU A 329 5.11 -5.72 8.13
C LEU A 329 5.97 -5.83 9.39
N ALA A 330 7.04 -6.64 9.36
CA ALA A 330 7.96 -6.75 10.48
C ALA A 330 8.76 -5.46 10.70
N GLU A 331 9.19 -4.80 9.63
CA GLU A 331 9.82 -3.47 9.68
C GLU A 331 8.88 -2.46 10.32
N TYR A 332 7.64 -2.38 9.82
CA TYR A 332 6.65 -1.42 10.27
C TYR A 332 6.22 -1.62 11.74
N PHE A 333 5.96 -2.86 12.16
CA PHE A 333 5.40 -3.13 13.49
C PHE A 333 6.44 -3.51 14.55
N VAL A 334 7.68 -3.86 14.18
CA VAL A 334 8.68 -4.39 15.13
C VAL A 334 9.93 -3.52 15.19
N ALA A 335 10.70 -3.43 14.10
CA ALA A 335 11.96 -2.69 14.06
C ALA A 335 12.47 -2.56 12.62
N ASP A 336 13.18 -1.47 12.31
CA ASP A 336 13.84 -1.20 11.01
C ASP A 336 14.65 -2.37 10.45
N GLN A 337 15.25 -3.18 11.32
CA GLN A 337 15.97 -4.40 10.95
C GLN A 337 15.35 -5.59 11.69
N PRO A 338 14.26 -6.17 11.16
CA PRO A 338 13.55 -7.23 11.84
C PRO A 338 14.37 -8.53 11.87
N ASP A 339 14.18 -9.30 12.95
CA ASP A 339 14.76 -10.64 13.08
C ASP A 339 14.37 -11.52 11.87
N PRO A 340 15.36 -12.07 11.11
CA PRO A 340 15.08 -12.95 9.98
C PRO A 340 14.20 -14.16 10.33
N ALA A 341 14.25 -14.65 11.57
CA ALA A 341 13.40 -15.74 12.04
C ALA A 341 11.93 -15.32 12.16
N LEU A 342 11.66 -14.09 12.60
CA LEU A 342 10.30 -13.53 12.59
C LEU A 342 9.79 -13.43 11.15
N VAL A 343 10.58 -12.82 10.25
CA VAL A 343 10.17 -12.68 8.84
C VAL A 343 9.90 -14.05 8.20
N ASN A 344 10.72 -15.06 8.47
CA ASN A 344 10.48 -16.44 8.02
C ASN A 344 9.14 -16.99 8.53
N LYS A 345 8.83 -16.82 9.82
CA LYS A 345 7.59 -17.27 10.44
C LYS A 345 6.36 -16.60 9.80
N LEU A 346 6.44 -15.29 9.58
CA LEU A 346 5.37 -14.52 8.92
C LEU A 346 5.18 -14.94 7.47
N SER A 347 6.27 -15.16 6.73
CA SER A 347 6.22 -15.61 5.33
C SER A 347 5.55 -16.98 5.20
N GLN A 348 5.88 -17.91 6.10
CA GLN A 348 5.24 -19.22 6.16
C GLN A 348 3.74 -19.09 6.49
N LYS A 349 3.38 -18.22 7.43
CA LYS A 349 1.98 -17.96 7.76
C LYS A 349 1.23 -17.43 6.55
N PHE A 350 1.78 -16.43 5.87
CA PHE A 350 1.21 -15.83 4.66
C PHE A 350 0.91 -16.88 3.60
N LEU A 351 1.88 -17.76 3.29
CA LEU A 351 1.69 -18.82 2.31
C LEU A 351 0.63 -19.84 2.75
N ALA A 352 0.67 -20.26 4.02
CA ALA A 352 -0.26 -21.25 4.57
C ALA A 352 -1.70 -20.72 4.67
N SER A 353 -1.89 -19.41 4.82
CA SER A 353 -3.21 -18.77 4.86
C SER A 353 -3.61 -18.13 3.54
N HIS A 354 -2.88 -18.41 2.45
CA HIS A 354 -3.13 -17.83 1.12
C HIS A 354 -3.25 -16.30 1.12
N GLY A 355 -2.41 -15.62 1.89
CA GLY A 355 -2.37 -14.16 1.96
C GLY A 355 -3.37 -13.51 2.92
N ASP A 356 -3.96 -14.25 3.87
CA ASP A 356 -4.74 -13.65 4.97
C ASP A 356 -3.86 -12.77 5.87
N ILE A 357 -4.01 -11.44 5.73
CA ILE A 357 -3.22 -10.43 6.43
C ILE A 357 -3.52 -10.41 7.92
N ARG A 358 -4.78 -10.56 8.34
CA ARG A 358 -5.15 -10.68 9.76
C ARG A 358 -4.42 -11.83 10.42
N ALA A 359 -4.34 -12.98 9.75
CA ALA A 359 -3.67 -14.16 10.29
C ALA A 359 -2.14 -13.98 10.41
N VAL A 360 -1.53 -13.22 9.48
CA VAL A 360 -0.11 -12.83 9.54
C VAL A 360 0.14 -11.86 10.70
N LEU A 361 -0.69 -10.82 10.83
CA LEU A 361 -0.59 -9.84 11.92
C LEU A 361 -0.78 -10.48 13.30
N GLN A 362 -1.74 -11.40 13.46
CA GLN A 362 -1.89 -12.18 14.69
C GLN A 362 -0.59 -12.93 15.03
N THR A 363 0.05 -13.54 14.02
CA THR A 363 1.33 -14.26 14.21
C THR A 363 2.48 -13.32 14.60
N LEU A 364 2.47 -12.09 14.08
CA LEU A 364 3.41 -11.03 14.43
C LEU A 364 3.21 -10.58 15.88
N PHE A 365 1.99 -10.23 16.27
CA PHE A 365 1.68 -9.72 17.61
C PHE A 365 1.81 -10.79 18.71
N ASP A 366 1.71 -12.07 18.36
CA ASP A 366 2.01 -13.18 19.28
C ASP A 366 3.50 -13.51 19.38
N SER A 367 4.36 -12.88 18.57
CA SER A 367 5.79 -13.20 18.54
C SER A 367 6.53 -12.63 19.75
N PRO A 368 7.53 -13.35 20.31
CA PRO A 368 8.37 -12.80 21.37
C PRO A 368 9.18 -11.59 20.89
N GLN A 369 9.50 -11.50 19.59
CA GLN A 369 10.18 -10.35 19.00
C GLN A 369 9.36 -9.06 19.14
N PHE A 370 8.04 -9.11 18.92
CA PHE A 370 7.17 -7.94 19.11
C PHE A 370 7.21 -7.45 20.57
N TRP A 371 7.26 -8.36 21.53
CA TRP A 371 7.28 -8.02 22.97
C TRP A 371 8.68 -7.81 23.56
N ALA A 372 9.74 -7.92 22.77
CA ALA A 372 11.10 -7.78 23.26
C ALA A 372 11.35 -6.35 23.74
N ARG A 373 11.97 -6.17 24.90
CA ARG A 373 12.26 -4.83 25.44
C ARG A 373 13.14 -4.00 24.51
N SER A 374 14.00 -4.63 23.71
CA SER A 374 14.79 -3.95 22.68
C SER A 374 13.94 -3.26 21.60
N ASN A 375 12.69 -3.68 21.42
CA ASN A 375 11.77 -3.16 20.40
C ASN A 375 10.70 -2.23 21.01
N TYR A 376 10.68 -2.06 22.34
CA TYR A 376 9.80 -1.10 23.01
C TYR A 376 10.32 0.32 22.85
N GLN A 377 9.46 1.26 22.44
CA GLN A 377 9.81 2.68 22.18
C GLN A 377 10.95 2.90 21.19
N THR A 378 11.20 1.93 20.31
CA THR A 378 12.03 2.14 19.12
C THR A 378 11.20 2.86 18.08
N GLN A 379 11.77 3.92 17.49
CA GLN A 379 11.18 4.61 16.34
C GLN A 379 11.62 3.93 15.07
#